data_AF-A0A0G0U122-F1
#
_entry.id   AF-A0A0G0U122-F1
#
_cell.length_a   1.000
_cell.length_b   1.000
_cell.length_c   1.000
_cell.angle_alpha   90.00
_cell.angle_beta   90.00
_cell.angle_gamma   90.00
#
_symmetry.space_group_name_H-M   'P 1'
#
loop_
_entity.id
_entity.type
_entity.pdbx_description
1 polymer ?
#
loop_
_entity_poly.entity_id
_entity_poly.type
_entity_poly.pdbx_seq_one_letter_code
_entity_poly.pdbx_strand_id
1 'polypeptide(L)'
;MNNVKEITRIIKTEPLSVLIFLSLIFIPYIISQWFKLFPKSWELFISIIVIILWIFALTRLRKEIQVWRRKTILVNYLKKEKRHSIHHLSKEWAAKKEFTEKNIEQLLLEFPDELKRVKMGKNKGPGVGLVSNAKEEQNNQ
;
A
#
# COMPACT_ATOMS: atom_id res chain seq x y z
N MET A 1 22.81 -2.87 -6.52
CA MET A 1 22.84 -2.49 -5.08
C MET A 1 21.68 -1.61 -4.64
N ASN A 2 21.10 -0.74 -5.49
CA ASN A 2 19.96 0.12 -5.10
C ASN A 2 18.68 -0.67 -4.80
N ASN A 3 18.33 -1.68 -5.61
CA ASN A 3 17.11 -2.48 -5.41
C ASN A 3 17.10 -3.22 -4.07
N VAL A 4 18.26 -3.70 -3.60
CA VAL A 4 18.35 -4.43 -2.32
C VAL A 4 18.13 -3.48 -1.15
N LYS A 5 18.72 -2.29 -1.16
CA LYS A 5 18.47 -1.27 -0.12
C LYS A 5 17.01 -0.81 -0.12
N GLU A 6 16.38 -0.73 -1.28
CA GLU A 6 14.97 -0.37 -1.44
C GLU A 6 14.04 -1.47 -0.87
N ILE A 7 14.32 -2.74 -1.18
CA ILE A 7 13.66 -3.91 -0.59
C ILE A 7 13.87 -3.93 0.93
N THR A 8 15.08 -3.66 1.42
CA THR A 8 15.38 -3.65 2.85
C THR A 8 14.65 -2.52 3.58
N ARG A 9 14.46 -1.36 2.93
CA ARG A 9 13.69 -0.24 3.48
C ARG A 9 12.20 -0.58 3.56
N ILE A 10 11.65 -1.23 2.53
CA ILE A 10 10.28 -1.76 2.52
C ILE A 10 10.09 -2.79 3.65
N ILE A 11 11.03 -3.73 3.81
CA ILE A 11 11.03 -4.76 4.86
C ILE A 11 11.01 -4.14 6.27
N LYS A 12 11.78 -3.07 6.48
CA LYS A 12 11.95 -2.46 7.80
C LYS A 12 10.75 -1.60 8.25
N THR A 13 9.94 -1.14 7.31
CA THR A 13 8.74 -0.34 7.60
C THR A 13 7.46 -1.18 7.73
N GLU A 14 7.37 -2.38 7.14
CA GLU A 14 6.08 -3.09 7.01
C GLU A 14 6.18 -4.62 7.16
N PRO A 15 5.99 -5.18 8.38
CA PRO A 15 6.21 -6.60 8.67
C PRO A 15 5.19 -7.55 7.98
N LEU A 16 4.00 -7.07 7.63
CA LEU A 16 2.93 -7.88 7.02
C LEU A 16 3.23 -8.27 5.57
N SER A 17 3.77 -7.35 4.77
CA SER A 17 4.16 -7.65 3.37
C SER A 17 5.35 -8.61 3.32
N VAL A 18 6.26 -8.51 4.30
CA VAL A 18 7.38 -9.45 4.48
C VAL A 18 6.88 -10.83 4.87
N LEU A 19 5.89 -10.93 5.75
CA LEU A 19 5.21 -12.19 6.09
C LEU A 19 4.56 -12.83 4.86
N ILE A 20 3.94 -12.05 3.99
CA ILE A 20 3.35 -12.55 2.75
C ILE A 20 4.44 -13.04 1.79
N PHE A 21 5.52 -12.28 1.59
CA PHE A 21 6.67 -12.71 0.77
C PHE A 21 7.34 -13.97 1.31
N LEU A 22 7.56 -14.05 2.63
CA LEU A 22 8.09 -15.23 3.29
C LEU A 22 7.13 -16.42 3.12
N SER A 23 5.82 -16.22 3.29
CA SER A 23 4.83 -17.29 3.08
C SER A 23 4.85 -17.79 1.63
N LEU A 24 5.03 -16.89 0.65
CA LEU A 24 5.06 -17.24 -0.76
C LEU A 24 6.24 -18.15 -1.13
N ILE A 25 7.36 -18.03 -0.42
CA ILE A 25 8.59 -18.82 -0.62
C ILE A 25 8.60 -20.09 0.25
N PHE A 26 8.14 -19.99 1.50
CA PHE A 26 8.15 -21.10 2.46
C PHE A 26 7.00 -22.09 2.22
N ILE A 27 5.83 -21.65 1.77
CA ILE A 27 4.67 -22.53 1.54
C ILE A 27 4.98 -23.62 0.48
N PRO A 28 5.54 -23.31 -0.71
CA PRO A 28 5.91 -24.34 -1.68
C PRO A 28 6.94 -25.34 -1.14
N TYR A 29 7.89 -24.86 -0.33
CA TYR A 29 8.92 -25.69 0.29
C TYR A 29 8.34 -26.64 1.34
N ILE A 30 7.52 -26.12 2.26
CA ILE A 30 6.83 -26.93 3.28
C ILE A 30 5.94 -27.97 2.61
N ILE A 31 5.20 -27.57 1.57
CA ILE A 31 4.34 -28.46 0.81
C ILE A 31 5.15 -29.55 0.12
N SER A 32 6.29 -29.23 -0.50
CA SER A 32 7.17 -30.24 -1.10
C SER A 32 7.66 -31.29 -0.10
N GLN A 33 7.92 -30.90 1.15
CA GLN A 33 8.28 -31.85 2.22
C GLN A 33 7.09 -32.68 2.69
N TRP A 34 5.89 -32.08 2.75
CA TRP A 34 4.67 -32.71 3.24
C TRP A 34 3.96 -33.56 2.19
N PHE A 35 4.21 -33.35 0.89
CA PHE A 35 3.58 -34.09 -0.20
C PHE A 35 3.75 -35.61 -0.07
N LYS A 36 4.89 -36.04 0.48
CA LYS A 36 5.19 -37.46 0.74
C LYS A 36 4.28 -38.10 1.81
N LEU A 37 3.56 -37.29 2.59
CA LEU A 37 2.67 -37.74 3.67
C LEU A 37 1.22 -37.93 3.20
N PHE A 38 0.87 -37.49 1.99
CA PHE A 38 -0.49 -37.58 1.47
C PHE A 38 -0.66 -38.75 0.49
N PRO A 39 -1.86 -39.36 0.41
CA PRO A 39 -2.16 -40.34 -0.63
C PRO A 39 -2.09 -39.70 -2.02
N LYS A 40 -1.57 -40.42 -3.03
CA LYS A 40 -1.44 -39.94 -4.42
C LYS A 40 -2.73 -39.37 -5.02
N SER A 41 -3.89 -39.85 -4.61
CA SER A 41 -5.20 -39.35 -5.09
C SER A 41 -5.53 -37.94 -4.56
N TRP A 42 -4.95 -37.51 -3.45
CA TRP A 42 -5.18 -36.21 -2.82
C TRP A 42 -4.16 -35.15 -3.25
N GLU A 43 -2.98 -35.57 -3.69
CA GLU A 43 -1.88 -34.72 -4.17
C GLU A 43 -2.35 -33.67 -5.19
N LEU A 44 -3.18 -34.09 -6.17
CA LEU A 44 -3.68 -33.19 -7.20
C LEU A 44 -4.63 -32.12 -6.63
N PHE A 45 -5.57 -32.52 -5.76
CA PHE A 45 -6.53 -31.61 -5.15
C PHE A 45 -5.84 -30.60 -4.23
N ILE A 46 -4.90 -31.05 -3.41
CA ILE A 46 -4.13 -30.20 -2.50
C ILE A 46 -3.30 -29.19 -3.31
N SER A 47 -2.65 -29.62 -4.41
CA SER A 47 -1.92 -28.72 -5.31
C SER A 47 -2.81 -27.58 -5.83
N ILE A 48 -4.01 -27.91 -6.30
CA ILE A 48 -4.94 -26.93 -6.87
C ILE A 48 -5.37 -25.92 -5.81
N ILE A 49 -5.73 -26.37 -4.60
CA ILE A 49 -6.13 -25.49 -3.50
C ILE A 49 -5.00 -24.52 -3.14
N VAL A 50 -3.77 -25.04 -3.06
CA VAL A 50 -2.59 -24.22 -2.76
C VAL A 50 -2.37 -23.18 -3.84
N ILE A 51 -2.44 -23.55 -5.12
CA ILE A 51 -2.28 -22.62 -6.25
C ILE A 51 -3.33 -21.51 -6.17
N ILE A 52 -4.58 -21.84 -5.86
CA ILE A 52 -5.66 -20.84 -5.71
C ILE A 52 -5.35 -19.88 -4.55
N LEU A 53 -4.95 -20.40 -3.39
CA LEU A 53 -4.56 -19.58 -2.25
C LEU A 53 -3.36 -18.68 -2.58
N TRP A 54 -2.43 -19.18 -3.37
CA TRP A 54 -1.23 -18.45 -3.80
C TRP A 54 -1.58 -17.32 -4.77
N ILE A 55 -2.46 -17.56 -5.75
CA ILE A 55 -2.98 -16.53 -6.64
C ILE A 55 -3.71 -15.45 -5.83
N PHE A 56 -4.55 -15.86 -4.88
CA PHE A 56 -5.27 -14.91 -4.02
C PHE A 56 -4.31 -14.04 -3.21
N ALA A 57 -3.29 -14.65 -2.58
CA ALA A 57 -2.25 -13.93 -1.85
C ALA A 57 -1.49 -12.94 -2.75
N LEU A 58 -1.12 -13.34 -3.97
CA LEU A 58 -0.46 -12.46 -4.94
C LEU A 58 -1.33 -11.28 -5.35
N THR A 59 -2.63 -11.51 -5.58
CA THR A 59 -3.55 -10.41 -5.93
C THR A 59 -3.71 -9.41 -4.79
N ARG A 60 -3.76 -9.88 -3.53
CA ARG A 60 -3.80 -9.03 -2.35
C ARG A 60 -2.51 -8.23 -2.20
N LEU A 61 -1.36 -8.89 -2.30
CA LEU A 61 -0.04 -8.25 -2.25
C LEU A 61 0.09 -7.14 -3.32
N ARG A 62 -0.37 -7.42 -4.54
CA ARG A 62 -0.37 -6.42 -5.62
C ARG A 62 -1.19 -5.18 -5.27
N LYS A 63 -2.36 -5.35 -4.65
CA LYS A 63 -3.20 -4.22 -4.19
C LYS A 63 -2.49 -3.43 -3.09
N GLU A 64 -1.94 -4.10 -2.09
CA GLU A 64 -1.19 -3.46 -0.99
C GLU A 64 0.00 -2.64 -1.52
N ILE A 65 0.80 -3.20 -2.43
CA ILE A 65 1.92 -2.49 -3.08
C ILE A 65 1.43 -1.25 -3.83
N GLN A 66 0.31 -1.35 -4.56
CA GLN A 66 -0.25 -0.20 -5.28
C GLN A 66 -0.70 0.91 -4.34
N VAL A 67 -1.35 0.55 -3.24
CA VAL A 67 -1.78 1.52 -2.23
C VAL A 67 -0.57 2.19 -1.57
N TRP A 68 0.45 1.40 -1.22
CA TRP A 68 1.69 1.91 -0.65
C TRP A 68 2.43 2.87 -1.58
N ARG A 69 2.51 2.53 -2.87
CA ARG A 69 3.10 3.40 -3.88
C ARG A 69 2.37 4.74 -3.94
N ARG A 70 1.04 4.73 -3.92
CA ARG A 70 0.22 5.96 -3.95
C ARG A 70 0.42 6.78 -2.68
N LYS A 71 0.43 6.15 -1.50
CA LYS A 71 0.77 6.80 -0.23
C LYS A 71 2.12 7.54 -0.34
N THR A 72 3.16 6.83 -0.75
CA THR A 72 4.53 7.36 -0.83
C THR A 72 4.62 8.56 -1.77
N ILE A 73 4.00 8.47 -2.96
CA ILE A 73 3.96 9.57 -3.92
C ILE A 73 3.23 10.78 -3.33
N LEU A 74 2.05 10.57 -2.73
CA LEU A 74 1.25 11.64 -2.15
C LEU A 74 1.97 12.32 -0.99
N VAL A 75 2.55 11.56 -0.06
CA VAL A 75 3.32 12.10 1.06
C VAL A 75 4.52 12.91 0.57
N ASN A 76 5.28 12.38 -0.41
CA ASN A 76 6.44 13.09 -0.96
C ASN A 76 6.05 14.39 -1.69
N TYR A 77 4.91 14.40 -2.37
CA TYR A 77 4.39 15.61 -2.99
C TYR A 77 3.94 16.63 -1.95
N LEU A 78 3.18 16.21 -0.94
CA LEU A 78 2.72 17.09 0.14
C LEU A 78 3.87 17.59 1.03
N LYS A 79 5.01 16.89 1.10
CA LYS A 79 6.21 17.44 1.73
C LYS A 79 6.74 18.67 1.01
N LYS A 80 6.57 18.76 -0.32
CA LYS A 80 7.01 19.90 -1.13
C LYS A 80 5.98 21.03 -1.12
N GLU A 81 4.70 20.70 -1.36
CA GLU A 81 3.66 21.72 -1.56
C GLU A 81 2.74 21.94 -0.34
N LYS A 82 3.02 21.28 0.79
CA LYS A 82 2.33 21.33 2.10
C LYS A 82 0.86 20.87 2.13
N ARG A 83 -0.01 21.37 1.24
CA ARG A 83 -1.46 21.02 1.14
C ARG A 83 -2.05 21.33 -0.23
N HIS A 84 -2.86 20.43 -0.79
CA HIS A 84 -3.53 20.62 -2.09
C HIS A 84 -4.98 20.15 -2.08
N SER A 85 -5.82 20.69 -2.98
CA SER A 85 -7.19 20.21 -3.14
C SER A 85 -7.21 18.83 -3.78
N ILE A 86 -8.10 17.95 -3.31
CA ILE A 86 -8.22 16.58 -3.83
C ILE A 86 -8.53 16.61 -5.33
N HIS A 87 -9.36 17.58 -5.76
CA HIS A 87 -9.70 17.80 -7.16
C HIS A 87 -8.49 18.21 -8.03
N HIS A 88 -7.59 19.03 -7.50
CA HIS A 88 -6.37 19.41 -8.23
C HIS A 88 -5.45 18.20 -8.40
N LEU A 89 -5.25 17.44 -7.32
CA LEU A 89 -4.42 16.24 -7.33
C LEU A 89 -4.97 15.19 -8.29
N SER A 90 -6.29 15.01 -8.33
CA SER A 90 -6.92 14.05 -9.22
C SER A 90 -6.82 14.45 -10.69
N LYS A 91 -6.88 15.76 -10.98
CA LYS A 91 -6.73 16.30 -12.34
C LYS A 91 -5.29 16.29 -12.82
N GLU A 92 -4.34 16.72 -11.99
CA GLU A 92 -2.92 16.78 -12.31
C GLU A 92 -2.35 15.39 -12.60
N TRP A 93 -2.82 14.37 -11.88
CA TRP A 93 -2.39 12.98 -12.06
C TRP A 93 -3.44 12.12 -12.77
N ALA A 94 -4.41 12.74 -13.45
CA ALA A 94 -5.47 12.03 -14.18
C ALA A 94 -4.90 11.02 -15.19
N ALA A 95 -3.81 11.38 -15.87
CA ALA A 95 -3.12 10.51 -16.82
C ALA A 95 -2.57 9.22 -16.20
N LYS A 96 -2.29 9.22 -14.88
CA LYS A 96 -1.71 8.08 -14.18
C LYS A 96 -2.75 7.09 -13.66
N LYS A 97 -4.07 7.38 -13.72
CA LYS A 97 -5.20 6.59 -13.16
C LYS A 97 -5.06 6.15 -11.68
N GLU A 98 -3.95 6.45 -11.03
CA GLU A 98 -3.58 6.00 -9.69
C GLU A 98 -4.17 6.91 -8.60
N PHE A 99 -4.47 8.17 -8.92
CA PHE A 99 -4.93 9.19 -7.98
C PHE A 99 -6.32 9.73 -8.31
N THR A 100 -7.31 8.84 -8.36
CA THR A 100 -8.72 9.28 -8.36
C THR A 100 -9.11 9.81 -6.98
N GLU A 101 -10.18 10.59 -6.91
CA GLU A 101 -10.69 11.11 -5.62
C GLU A 101 -10.95 9.96 -4.65
N LYS A 102 -11.59 8.88 -5.11
CA LYS A 102 -11.81 7.65 -4.33
C LYS A 102 -10.53 7.05 -3.75
N ASN A 103 -9.43 7.02 -4.52
CA ASN A 103 -8.16 6.48 -4.04
C ASN A 103 -7.51 7.39 -3.00
N ILE A 104 -7.63 8.71 -3.15
CA ILE A 104 -7.12 9.68 -2.17
C ILE A 104 -7.92 9.59 -0.87
N GLU A 105 -9.23 9.41 -0.95
CA GLU A 105 -10.07 9.16 0.22
C GLU A 105 -9.73 7.83 0.92
N GLN A 106 -9.47 6.77 0.15
CA GLN A 106 -9.00 5.50 0.71
C GLN A 106 -7.68 5.67 1.48
N LEU A 107 -6.72 6.41 0.91
CA LEU A 107 -5.45 6.69 1.59
C LEU A 107 -5.62 7.48 2.89
N LEU A 108 -6.60 8.39 2.94
CA LEU A 108 -6.91 9.16 4.14
C LEU A 108 -7.49 8.30 5.26
N LEU A 109 -8.22 7.24 4.92
CA LEU A 109 -8.78 6.30 5.89
C LEU A 109 -7.75 5.27 6.35
N GLU A 110 -6.88 4.80 5.45
CA GLU A 110 -5.86 3.80 5.75
C GLU A 110 -4.63 4.37 6.46
N PHE A 111 -4.29 5.65 6.25
CA PHE A 111 -3.11 6.29 6.84
C PHE A 111 -3.45 7.61 7.57
N PRO A 112 -4.34 7.60 8.58
CA PRO A 112 -4.78 8.81 9.28
C PRO A 112 -3.66 9.48 10.09
N ASP A 113 -2.60 8.74 10.45
CA ASP A 113 -1.46 9.27 11.21
C ASP A 113 -0.52 10.14 10.37
N GLU A 114 -0.54 9.96 9.04
CA GLU A 114 0.34 10.67 8.10
C GLU A 114 -0.42 11.70 7.27
N LEU A 115 -1.64 11.37 6.85
CA LEU A 115 -2.48 12.16 5.96
C LEU A 115 -3.75 12.62 6.68
N LYS A 116 -4.13 13.89 6.50
CA LYS A 116 -5.38 14.43 7.03
C LYS A 116 -6.16 15.19 5.97
N ARG A 117 -7.49 15.21 6.13
CA ARG A 117 -8.35 16.14 5.40
C ARG A 117 -8.08 17.56 5.92
N VAL A 118 -7.93 18.49 5.00
CA VAL A 118 -7.79 19.91 5.31
C VAL A 118 -8.85 20.71 4.55
N LYS A 119 -9.43 21.72 5.20
CA LYS A 119 -10.29 22.66 4.48
C LYS A 119 -9.39 23.57 3.65
N MET A 120 -9.55 23.55 2.33
CA MET A 120 -8.99 24.60 1.49
C MET A 120 -9.93 25.82 1.56
N GLY A 121 -9.44 27.01 1.20
CA GLY A 121 -10.25 28.25 1.24
C GLY A 121 -11.61 28.10 0.53
N LYS A 122 -12.57 28.99 0.83
CA LYS A 122 -14.01 28.88 0.51
C LYS A 122 -14.38 28.32 -0.88
N ASN A 123 -13.55 28.51 -1.91
CA ASN A 123 -13.82 28.09 -3.29
C ASN A 123 -13.04 26.84 -3.76
N LYS A 124 -12.19 26.22 -2.92
CA LYS A 124 -11.25 25.16 -3.32
C LYS A 124 -11.63 23.75 -2.83
N GLY A 125 -12.73 23.61 -2.09
CA GLY A 125 -13.28 22.32 -1.66
C GLY A 125 -12.41 21.58 -0.62
N PRO A 126 -12.66 20.27 -0.41
CA PRO A 126 -11.86 19.46 0.49
C PRO A 126 -10.44 19.25 -0.07
N GLY A 127 -9.44 19.44 0.77
CA GLY A 127 -8.04 19.20 0.47
C GLY A 127 -7.44 18.11 1.33
N VAL A 128 -6.20 17.78 0.99
CA VAL A 128 -5.38 16.81 1.71
C VAL A 128 -4.04 17.45 2.08
N GLY A 129 -3.55 17.12 3.27
CA GLY A 129 -2.29 17.63 3.80
C GLY A 129 -1.64 16.65 4.77
N LEU A 130 -0.40 16.92 5.13
CA LEU A 130 0.33 16.12 6.13
C LEU A 130 -0.12 16.47 7.54
N VAL A 131 -0.20 15.47 8.42
CA VAL A 131 -0.49 15.66 9.85
C VAL A 131 0.64 16.44 10.54
N SER A 132 1.90 16.23 10.16
CA SER A 132 3.06 16.95 10.72
C SER A 132 2.93 18.47 10.56
N ASN A 133 2.44 18.93 9.40
CA ASN A 133 2.25 20.35 9.12
C ASN A 133 1.09 20.96 9.94
N ALA A 134 0.20 20.15 10.50
CA ALA A 134 -0.84 20.59 11.43
C ALA A 134 -0.28 21.01 12.79
N LYS A 135 0.69 20.22 13.29
CA LYS A 135 1.24 20.38 14.62
C LYS A 135 2.16 21.59 14.71
N GLU A 136 2.84 21.93 13.61
CA GLU A 136 3.61 23.18 13.50
C GLU A 136 2.73 24.44 13.49
N GLU A 137 1.52 24.39 12.93
CA GLU A 137 0.59 25.53 12.98
C GLU A 137 -0.02 25.73 14.39
N GLN A 138 -0.14 24.67 15.20
CA GLN A 138 -0.64 24.77 16.58
C GLN A 138 0.43 25.17 17.60
N ASN A 139 1.71 24.90 17.35
CA ASN A 139 2.81 25.29 18.24
C ASN A 139 3.33 26.72 17.99
N ASN A 140 2.87 27.39 16.94
CA ASN A 140 3.25 28.76 16.60
C ASN A 140 2.10 29.78 16.81
N GLN A 141 1.05 29.38 17.53
CA GLN A 141 -0.02 30.24 18.06
C GLN A 141 0.05 30.23 19.59
#